data_AF-A0A4Z0PL66-F1
#
_entry.id   AF-A0A4Z0PL66-F1
#
_cell.length_a   1.000
_cell.length_b   1.000
_cell.length_c   1.000
_cell.angle_alpha   90.00
_cell.angle_beta   90.00
_cell.angle_gamma   90.00
#
_symmetry.space_group_name_H-M   'P 1'
#
loop_
_entity.id
_entity.type
_entity.pdbx_description
1 polymer ?
#
loop_
_entity_poly.entity_id
_entity_poly.type
_entity_poly.pdbx_seq_one_letter_code
_entity_poly.pdbx_strand_id
1 'polypeptide(L)'
;MAVPDTEWLVTLSKQLNILSLFTYLLPSAIGIWHWHYLSAAQKKVVWFVVVAGTLLNALSEISRVVYHNNLIFVYLITWTETFFLSWAFYTSFHSAATKRRFIWAIIVFIGVALVQTLYFRGPYASNIYTRIAQSILLSGGAMVYFEQTLQELRNIHLNRDPMFLISAGVILYFAGTLMVYLLEDSMYAQKQFQQVWIMYSIQFILLIIFNCFLTYALYQARQSKTENNLPGQII
;
A
#
# COMPACT_ATOMS: atom_id res chain seq x y z
N MET A 1 -23.42 13.66 -30.36
CA MET A 1 -21.96 13.71 -30.12
C MET A 1 -21.48 12.27 -30.14
N ALA A 2 -20.60 11.91 -31.07
CA ALA A 2 -20.04 10.56 -31.11
C ALA A 2 -19.31 10.29 -29.79
N VAL A 3 -19.71 9.22 -29.09
CA VAL A 3 -18.97 8.76 -27.91
C VAL A 3 -17.58 8.40 -28.43
N PRO A 4 -16.48 9.00 -27.92
CA PRO A 4 -15.15 8.59 -28.33
C PRO A 4 -15.00 7.09 -28.06
N ASP A 5 -14.34 6.36 -28.95
CA ASP A 5 -14.11 4.92 -28.80
C ASP A 5 -13.34 4.65 -27.49
N THR A 6 -14.04 4.44 -26.38
CA THR A 6 -13.46 4.22 -25.04
C THR A 6 -12.94 2.80 -24.87
N GLU A 7 -13.16 1.94 -25.87
CA GLU A 7 -12.80 0.52 -25.82
C GLU A 7 -11.29 0.29 -25.70
N TRP A 8 -10.48 1.08 -26.40
CA TRP A 8 -9.02 0.99 -26.30
C TRP A 8 -8.51 1.43 -24.93
N LEU A 9 -9.13 2.45 -24.32
CA LEU A 9 -8.79 2.92 -22.95
C LEU A 9 -9.13 1.85 -21.90
N VAL A 10 -10.26 1.17 -22.05
CA VAL A 10 -10.64 0.07 -21.16
C VAL A 10 -9.66 -1.10 -21.31
N THR A 11 -9.27 -1.44 -22.55
CA THR A 11 -8.31 -2.51 -22.83
C THR A 11 -6.93 -2.19 -22.25
N LEU A 12 -6.46 -0.94 -22.43
CA LEU A 12 -5.24 -0.44 -21.82
C LEU A 12 -5.30 -0.55 -20.28
N SER A 13 -6.42 -0.16 -19.67
CA SER A 13 -6.61 -0.22 -18.21
C SER A 13 -6.54 -1.65 -17.68
N LYS A 14 -7.09 -2.62 -18.42
CA LYS A 14 -6.98 -4.06 -18.07
C LYS A 14 -5.55 -4.56 -18.20
N GLN A 15 -4.80 -4.14 -19.22
CA GLN A 15 -3.39 -4.49 -19.37
C GLN A 15 -2.55 -3.87 -18.23
N LEU A 16 -2.84 -2.62 -17.86
CA LEU A 16 -2.21 -1.95 -16.72
C LEU A 16 -2.49 -2.66 -15.40
N ASN A 17 -3.70 -3.17 -15.18
CA ASN A 17 -4.01 -4.00 -14.01
C ASN A 17 -3.06 -5.20 -13.92
N ILE A 18 -2.99 -6.00 -14.97
CA ILE A 18 -2.14 -7.19 -15.03
C ILE A 18 -0.66 -6.81 -14.81
N LEU A 19 -0.19 -5.77 -15.49
CA LEU A 19 1.19 -5.28 -15.32
C LEU A 19 1.47 -4.88 -13.88
N SER A 20 0.55 -4.15 -13.25
CA SER A 20 0.68 -3.71 -11.85
C SER A 20 0.79 -4.88 -10.88
N LEU A 21 0.06 -5.97 -11.11
CA LEU A 21 0.18 -7.20 -10.32
C LEU A 21 1.57 -7.82 -10.43
N PHE A 22 2.14 -7.89 -11.64
CA PHE A 22 3.49 -8.40 -11.84
C PHE A 22 4.56 -7.54 -11.17
N THR A 23 4.33 -6.23 -10.99
CA THR A 23 5.32 -5.37 -10.32
C THR A 23 5.55 -5.70 -8.86
N TYR A 24 4.65 -6.42 -8.18
CA TYR A 24 4.88 -6.91 -6.81
C TYR A 24 5.93 -8.02 -6.72
N LEU A 25 6.23 -8.70 -7.83
CA LEU A 25 7.25 -9.76 -7.84
C LEU A 25 8.65 -9.22 -7.58
N LEU A 26 8.96 -8.01 -8.07
CA LEU A 26 10.26 -7.37 -7.88
C LEU A 26 10.57 -7.06 -6.40
N PRO A 27 9.75 -6.29 -5.66
CA PRO A 27 9.99 -6.04 -4.25
C PRO A 27 9.88 -7.32 -3.41
N SER A 28 9.05 -8.30 -3.82
CA SER A 28 8.99 -9.60 -3.14
C SER A 28 10.31 -10.36 -3.27
N ALA A 29 10.83 -10.50 -4.49
CA ALA A 29 12.06 -11.23 -4.75
C ALA A 29 13.26 -10.57 -4.03
N ILE A 30 13.39 -9.25 -4.13
CA ILE A 30 14.45 -8.51 -3.44
C ILE A 30 14.30 -8.63 -1.91
N GLY A 31 13.07 -8.48 -1.39
CA GLY A 31 12.79 -8.57 0.04
C GLY A 31 13.14 -9.93 0.63
N ILE A 32 12.79 -11.02 -0.07
CA ILE A 32 13.11 -12.39 0.34
C ILE A 32 14.62 -12.63 0.25
N TRP A 33 15.27 -12.23 -0.84
CA TRP A 33 16.71 -12.40 -1.01
C TRP A 33 17.50 -11.63 0.06
N HIS A 34 17.12 -10.38 0.35
CA HIS A 34 17.80 -9.54 1.32
C HIS A 34 17.34 -9.73 2.76
N TRP A 35 16.50 -10.74 3.08
CA TRP A 35 15.82 -10.91 4.37
C TRP A 35 16.72 -10.76 5.61
N HIS A 36 17.94 -11.27 5.56
CA HIS A 36 18.91 -11.24 6.66
C HIS A 36 19.50 -9.84 6.93
N TYR A 37 19.43 -8.94 5.95
CA TYR A 37 19.93 -7.57 6.04
C TYR A 37 18.84 -6.59 6.50
N LEU A 38 17.57 -6.97 6.39
CA LEU A 38 16.44 -6.10 6.67
C LEU A 38 16.25 -5.81 8.17
N SER A 39 15.87 -4.58 8.48
CA SER A 39 15.41 -4.16 9.80
C SER A 39 14.07 -4.81 10.16
N ALA A 40 13.68 -4.73 11.43
CA ALA A 40 12.41 -5.29 11.89
C ALA A 40 11.20 -4.69 11.13
N ALA A 41 11.20 -3.38 10.87
CA ALA A 41 10.16 -2.69 10.11
C ALA A 41 10.12 -3.15 8.65
N GLN A 42 11.27 -3.23 7.99
CA GLN A 42 11.38 -3.66 6.59
C GLN A 42 10.91 -5.10 6.39
N LYS A 43 11.17 -6.01 7.35
CA LYS A 43 10.63 -7.37 7.30
C LYS A 43 9.10 -7.39 7.30
N LYS A 44 8.44 -6.44 7.96
CA LYS A 44 6.96 -6.32 7.93
C LYS A 44 6.47 -5.82 6.59
N VAL A 45 7.23 -4.93 5.96
CA VAL A 45 6.96 -4.49 4.58
C VAL A 45 7.11 -5.65 3.60
N VAL A 46 8.11 -6.52 3.75
CA VAL A 46 8.21 -7.74 2.92
C VAL A 46 7.01 -8.65 3.11
N TRP A 47 6.53 -8.85 4.35
CA TRP A 47 5.30 -9.61 4.58
C TRP A 47 4.08 -8.98 3.89
N PHE A 48 3.96 -7.65 3.93
CA PHE A 48 2.94 -6.92 3.16
C PHE A 48 3.04 -7.25 1.66
N VAL A 49 4.21 -7.11 1.05
CA VAL A 49 4.38 -7.30 -0.39
C VAL A 49 4.12 -8.77 -0.79
N VAL A 50 4.59 -9.74 -0.01
CA VAL A 50 4.43 -11.16 -0.33
C VAL A 50 2.99 -11.62 -0.11
N VAL A 51 2.38 -11.30 1.04
CA VAL A 51 1.06 -11.81 1.41
C VAL A 51 -0.04 -10.98 0.77
N ALA A 52 -0.08 -9.68 1.05
CA ALA A 52 -1.13 -8.82 0.53
C ALA A 52 -0.89 -8.50 -0.94
N GLY A 53 0.30 -8.02 -1.28
CA GLY A 53 0.65 -7.56 -2.63
C GLY A 53 0.68 -8.67 -3.68
N THR A 54 1.25 -9.84 -3.36
CA THR A 54 1.41 -10.92 -4.35
C THR A 54 0.34 -11.99 -4.20
N LEU A 55 0.29 -12.68 -3.05
CA LEU A 55 -0.56 -13.86 -2.87
C LEU A 55 -2.06 -13.51 -2.95
N LEU A 56 -2.53 -12.57 -2.12
CA LEU A 56 -3.95 -12.25 -2.04
C LEU A 56 -4.46 -11.53 -3.29
N ASN A 57 -3.66 -10.67 -3.91
CA ASN A 57 -4.02 -10.03 -5.18
C ASN A 57 -4.08 -11.05 -6.33
N ALA A 58 -3.15 -12.01 -6.41
CA ALA A 58 -3.23 -13.08 -7.41
C ALA A 58 -4.50 -13.94 -7.20
N LEU A 59 -4.81 -14.30 -5.96
CA LEU A 59 -6.05 -15.03 -5.63
C LEU A 59 -7.31 -14.22 -5.94
N SER A 60 -7.28 -12.89 -5.70
CA SER A 60 -8.35 -11.97 -6.06
C SER A 60 -8.60 -12.00 -7.57
N GLU A 61 -7.55 -11.90 -8.37
CA GLU A 61 -7.67 -11.88 -9.83
C GLU A 61 -8.12 -13.24 -10.40
N ILE A 62 -7.57 -14.35 -9.88
CA ILE A 62 -8.04 -15.70 -10.23
C ILE A 62 -9.52 -15.85 -9.89
N SER A 63 -9.95 -15.41 -8.70
CA SER A 63 -11.33 -15.54 -8.26
C SER A 63 -12.28 -14.64 -9.06
N ARG A 64 -11.81 -13.47 -9.50
CA ARG A 64 -12.54 -12.59 -10.41
C ARG A 64 -12.82 -13.28 -11.75
N VAL A 65 -11.85 -14.03 -12.29
CA VAL A 65 -11.99 -14.74 -13.57
C VAL A 65 -12.82 -16.01 -13.42
N VAL A 66 -12.57 -16.82 -12.38
CA VAL A 66 -13.18 -18.16 -12.22
C VAL A 66 -14.56 -18.09 -11.56
N TYR A 67 -14.71 -17.32 -10.49
CA TYR A 67 -15.94 -17.27 -9.67
C TYR A 67 -16.77 -16.02 -9.91
N HIS A 68 -16.31 -15.10 -10.77
CA HIS A 68 -16.92 -13.78 -11.01
C HIS A 68 -17.14 -12.96 -9.74
N ASN A 69 -16.41 -13.29 -8.67
CA ASN A 69 -16.48 -12.63 -7.38
C ASN A 69 -15.10 -12.69 -6.72
N ASN A 70 -14.58 -11.52 -6.36
CA ASN A 70 -13.30 -11.37 -5.68
C ASN A 70 -13.41 -10.51 -4.42
N LEU A 71 -14.63 -10.16 -3.99
CA LEU A 71 -14.84 -9.21 -2.90
C LEU A 71 -14.18 -9.67 -1.60
N ILE A 72 -14.29 -10.96 -1.27
CA ILE A 72 -13.66 -11.50 -0.06
C ILE A 72 -12.14 -11.30 -0.07
N PHE A 73 -11.48 -11.47 -1.22
CA PHE A 73 -10.05 -11.25 -1.34
C PHE A 73 -9.72 -9.76 -1.30
N VAL A 74 -10.54 -8.89 -1.89
CA VAL A 74 -10.40 -7.43 -1.76
C VAL A 74 -10.45 -7.00 -0.29
N TYR A 75 -11.40 -7.55 0.50
CA TYR A 75 -11.45 -7.31 1.95
C TYR A 75 -10.18 -7.79 2.64
N LEU A 76 -9.74 -9.03 2.37
CA LEU A 76 -8.53 -9.58 2.98
C LEU A 76 -7.28 -8.77 2.63
N ILE A 77 -7.18 -8.26 1.39
CA ILE A 77 -6.10 -7.36 0.97
C ILE A 77 -6.14 -6.12 1.85
N THR A 78 -7.24 -5.35 1.88
CA THR A 78 -7.39 -4.14 2.70
C THR A 78 -6.97 -4.37 4.16
N TRP A 79 -7.43 -5.47 4.78
CA TRP A 79 -7.06 -5.82 6.15
C TRP A 79 -5.58 -6.14 6.32
N THR A 80 -5.02 -6.99 5.46
CA THR A 80 -3.62 -7.42 5.57
C THR A 80 -2.65 -6.31 5.22
N GLU A 81 -2.94 -5.49 4.21
CA GLU A 81 -2.17 -4.28 3.89
C GLU A 81 -2.11 -3.33 5.07
N THR A 82 -3.27 -3.02 5.64
CA THR A 82 -3.37 -2.13 6.80
C THR A 82 -2.59 -2.70 7.97
N PHE A 83 -2.74 -4.00 8.26
CA PHE A 83 -2.04 -4.65 9.35
C PHE A 83 -0.52 -4.59 9.20
N PHE A 84 0.03 -5.05 8.08
CA PHE A 84 1.47 -5.15 7.90
C PHE A 84 2.15 -3.78 7.77
N LEU A 85 1.54 -2.83 7.06
CA LEU A 85 2.08 -1.47 6.93
C LEU A 85 1.98 -0.70 8.25
N SER A 86 0.84 -0.80 8.98
CA SER A 86 0.73 -0.20 10.31
C SER A 86 1.74 -0.81 11.29
N TRP A 87 1.99 -2.12 11.19
CA TRP A 87 3.03 -2.76 12.00
C TRP A 87 4.42 -2.23 11.67
N ALA A 88 4.74 -2.07 10.38
CA ALA A 88 6.00 -1.46 9.95
C ALA A 88 6.18 -0.05 10.52
N PHE A 89 5.17 0.81 10.39
CA PHE A 89 5.19 2.17 10.94
C PHE A 89 5.33 2.18 12.47
N TYR A 90 4.54 1.36 13.17
CA TYR A 90 4.61 1.24 14.62
C TYR A 90 6.02 0.86 15.11
N THR A 91 6.69 -0.05 14.41
CA THR A 91 8.07 -0.44 14.75
C THR A 91 9.11 0.62 14.43
N SER A 92 8.82 1.53 13.49
CA SER A 92 9.73 2.60 13.08
C SER A 92 9.64 3.86 13.96
N PHE A 93 8.56 4.04 14.71
CA PHE A 93 8.44 5.19 15.60
C PHE A 93 9.36 5.08 16.82
N HIS A 94 9.98 6.18 17.21
CA HIS A 94 10.87 6.24 18.39
C HIS A 94 10.09 6.61 19.66
N SER A 95 9.18 7.59 19.58
CA SER A 95 8.44 8.10 20.74
C SER A 95 7.27 7.20 21.16
N ALA A 96 7.20 6.87 22.45
CA ALA A 96 6.08 6.14 23.04
C ALA A 96 4.74 6.90 22.92
N ALA A 97 4.78 8.24 22.98
CA ALA A 97 3.59 9.06 22.80
C ALA A 97 3.04 8.97 21.37
N THR A 98 3.92 8.91 20.38
CA THR A 98 3.57 8.72 18.96
C THR A 98 3.00 7.33 18.73
N LYS A 99 3.65 6.29 19.26
CA LYS A 99 3.14 4.91 19.23
C LYS A 99 1.72 4.80 19.82
N ARG A 100 1.48 5.41 20.98
CA ARG A 100 0.17 5.40 21.63
C ARG A 100 -0.89 6.10 20.79
N ARG A 101 -0.59 7.28 20.22
CA ARG A 101 -1.49 7.98 19.29
C ARG A 101 -1.80 7.15 18.06
N PHE A 102 -0.81 6.46 17.50
CA PHE A 102 -0.99 5.59 16.35
C PHE A 102 -1.84 4.35 16.67
N ILE A 103 -1.68 3.74 17.85
CA ILE A 103 -2.57 2.66 18.30
C ILE A 103 -4.03 3.13 18.37
N TRP A 104 -4.29 4.34 18.90
CA TRP A 104 -5.65 4.89 18.90
C TRP A 104 -6.20 5.06 17.49
N ALA A 105 -5.38 5.51 16.52
CA ALA A 105 -5.79 5.59 15.13
C ALA A 105 -6.12 4.21 14.53
N ILE A 106 -5.36 3.17 14.86
CA ILE A 106 -5.65 1.77 14.47
C ILE A 106 -6.98 1.30 15.08
N ILE A 107 -7.24 1.60 16.35
CA ILE A 107 -8.51 1.24 17.02
C ILE A 107 -9.69 1.91 16.31
N VAL A 108 -9.56 3.19 15.95
CA VAL A 108 -10.59 3.91 15.18
C VAL A 108 -10.81 3.26 13.81
N PHE A 109 -9.74 2.90 13.09
CA PHE A 109 -9.84 2.17 11.83
C PHE A 109 -10.59 0.84 11.98
N ILE A 110 -10.25 0.03 12.99
CA ILE A 110 -10.94 -1.23 13.29
C ILE A 110 -12.42 -0.98 13.56
N GLY A 111 -12.74 0.06 14.34
CA GLY A 111 -14.12 0.48 14.59
C GLY A 111 -14.88 0.79 13.29
N VAL A 112 -14.30 1.60 12.40
CA VAL A 112 -14.89 1.92 11.09
C VAL A 112 -15.09 0.66 10.24
N ALA A 113 -14.09 -0.22 10.18
CA ALA A 113 -14.15 -1.45 9.39
C ALA A 113 -15.20 -2.44 9.91
N LEU A 114 -15.34 -2.56 11.23
CA LEU A 114 -16.37 -3.39 11.87
C LEU A 114 -17.76 -2.81 11.65
N VAL A 115 -17.94 -1.49 11.85
CA VAL A 115 -19.22 -0.83 11.60
C VAL A 115 -19.64 -1.02 10.14
N GLN A 116 -18.71 -0.86 9.20
CA GLN A 116 -19.01 -1.10 7.79
C GLN A 116 -19.44 -2.54 7.53
N THR A 117 -18.65 -3.51 7.99
CA THR A 117 -18.90 -4.94 7.72
C THR A 117 -20.21 -5.42 8.36
N LEU A 118 -20.56 -4.92 9.56
CA LEU A 118 -21.74 -5.35 10.30
C LEU A 118 -23.02 -4.64 9.85
N TYR A 119 -22.97 -3.35 9.50
CA TYR A 119 -24.17 -2.55 9.21
C TYR A 119 -24.43 -2.34 7.71
N PHE A 120 -23.40 -2.38 6.85
CA PHE A 120 -23.55 -2.14 5.41
C PHE A 120 -23.47 -3.44 4.61
N ARG A 121 -24.61 -4.14 4.49
CA ARG A 121 -24.86 -5.28 3.57
C ARG A 121 -23.79 -6.41 3.58
N GLY A 122 -23.05 -6.58 4.68
CA GLY A 122 -22.16 -7.72 4.91
C GLY A 122 -20.86 -7.70 4.08
N PRO A 123 -20.05 -8.78 4.11
CA PRO A 123 -18.73 -8.86 3.45
C PRO A 123 -18.79 -8.88 1.91
N TYR A 124 -19.98 -8.76 1.33
CA TYR A 124 -20.22 -8.76 -0.12
C TYR A 124 -20.60 -7.37 -0.66
N ALA A 125 -20.56 -6.34 0.19
CA ALA A 125 -20.75 -4.95 -0.21
C ALA A 125 -19.40 -4.26 -0.46
N SER A 126 -19.42 -3.14 -1.17
CA SER A 126 -18.23 -2.32 -1.41
C SER A 126 -17.61 -1.83 -0.09
N ASN A 127 -16.28 -1.89 0.04
CA ASN A 127 -15.53 -1.59 1.26
C ASN A 127 -15.01 -0.14 1.34
N ILE A 128 -15.73 0.82 0.73
CA ILE A 128 -15.28 2.21 0.55
C ILE A 128 -14.86 2.89 1.85
N TYR A 129 -15.69 2.89 2.88
CA TYR A 129 -15.36 3.57 4.14
C TYR A 129 -14.09 3.00 4.80
N THR A 130 -13.88 1.69 4.68
CA THR A 130 -12.70 0.99 5.18
C THR A 130 -11.47 1.35 4.37
N ARG A 131 -11.57 1.45 3.03
CA ARG A 131 -10.46 1.90 2.18
C ARG A 131 -10.10 3.37 2.43
N ILE A 132 -11.08 4.23 2.64
CA ILE A 132 -10.84 5.63 3.03
C ILE A 132 -10.14 5.70 4.39
N ALA A 133 -10.63 4.95 5.39
CA ALA A 133 -10.02 4.90 6.70
C ALA A 133 -8.59 4.33 6.65
N GLN A 134 -8.35 3.30 5.83
CA GLN A 134 -7.01 2.76 5.56
C GLN A 134 -6.10 3.84 4.96
N SER A 135 -6.55 4.55 3.92
CA SER A 135 -5.76 5.61 3.29
C SER A 135 -5.38 6.70 4.29
N ILE A 136 -6.34 7.18 5.10
CA ILE A 136 -6.08 8.18 6.13
C ILE A 136 -5.08 7.67 7.18
N LEU A 137 -5.28 6.44 7.68
CA LEU A 137 -4.40 5.84 8.69
C LEU A 137 -2.96 5.71 8.19
N LEU A 138 -2.78 5.13 7.01
CA LEU A 138 -1.45 4.84 6.47
C LEU A 138 -0.74 6.10 5.97
N SER A 139 -1.45 7.02 5.31
CA SER A 139 -0.89 8.32 4.96
C SER A 139 -0.53 9.14 6.20
N GLY A 140 -1.38 9.11 7.25
CA GLY A 140 -1.08 9.74 8.53
C GLY A 140 0.14 9.14 9.22
N GLY A 141 0.28 7.81 9.21
CA GLY A 141 1.47 7.11 9.71
C GLY A 141 2.75 7.54 9.00
N ALA A 142 2.70 7.66 7.67
CA ALA A 142 3.82 8.15 6.88
C ALA A 142 4.15 9.63 7.14
N MET A 143 3.14 10.50 7.34
CA MET A 143 3.36 11.90 7.72
C MET A 143 4.04 12.03 9.09
N VAL A 144 3.60 11.24 10.07
CA VAL A 144 4.24 11.18 11.40
C VAL A 144 5.68 10.69 11.30
N TYR A 145 5.95 9.72 10.42
CA TYR A 145 7.32 9.27 10.16
C TYR A 145 8.17 10.42 9.62
N PHE A 146 7.68 11.16 8.63
CA PHE A 146 8.38 12.32 8.09
C PHE A 146 8.62 13.41 9.13
N GLU A 147 7.64 13.71 9.98
CA GLU A 147 7.80 14.67 11.07
C GLU A 147 8.96 14.25 11.99
N GLN A 148 9.01 12.98 12.39
CA GLN A 148 10.09 12.45 13.24
C GLN A 148 11.46 12.56 12.55
N THR A 149 11.55 12.13 11.29
CA THR A 149 12.80 12.23 10.51
C THR A 149 13.26 13.69 10.38
N LEU A 150 12.32 14.62 10.15
CA LEU A 150 12.61 16.05 10.03
C LEU A 150 13.11 16.68 11.33
N GLN A 151 12.64 16.21 12.48
CA GLN A 151 13.11 16.68 13.79
C GLN A 151 14.49 16.11 14.15
N GLU A 152 14.84 14.93 13.63
CA GLU A 152 16.10 14.23 13.91
C GLU A 152 17.23 14.56 12.90
N LEU A 153 17.00 15.51 11.98
CA LEU A 153 17.78 15.75 10.75
C LEU A 153 19.25 16.20 10.92
N ARG A 154 19.86 16.04 12.09
CA ARG A 154 21.19 16.59 12.38
C ARG A 154 22.35 15.81 11.72
N ASN A 155 22.14 14.59 11.16
CA ASN A 155 23.19 13.90 10.39
C ASN A 155 22.74 12.71 9.51
N ILE A 156 21.46 12.61 9.12
CA ILE A 156 20.94 11.42 8.39
C ILE A 156 20.78 11.76 6.90
N HIS A 157 21.43 11.00 6.02
CA HIS A 157 21.16 11.04 4.59
C HIS A 157 19.76 10.46 4.31
N LEU A 158 18.73 11.32 4.21
CA LEU A 158 17.33 10.90 4.02
C LEU A 158 17.13 9.95 2.84
N ASN A 159 17.87 10.16 1.76
CA ASN A 159 17.79 9.31 0.56
C ASN A 159 18.32 7.88 0.77
N ARG A 160 19.02 7.61 1.88
CA ARG A 160 19.54 6.29 2.26
C ARG A 160 18.67 5.57 3.29
N ASP A 161 17.61 6.22 3.79
CA ASP A 161 16.69 5.59 4.74
C ASP A 161 15.56 4.87 3.98
N PRO A 162 15.50 3.52 4.02
CA PRO A 162 14.47 2.77 3.32
C PRO A 162 13.05 3.11 3.80
N MET A 163 12.87 3.42 5.08
CA MET A 163 11.52 3.74 5.61
C MET A 163 11.04 5.11 5.13
N PHE A 164 11.94 6.04 4.82
CA PHE A 164 11.59 7.31 4.18
C PHE A 164 11.00 7.07 2.77
N LEU A 165 11.66 6.24 1.96
CA LEU A 165 11.18 5.86 0.62
C LEU A 165 9.84 5.12 0.67
N ILE A 166 9.69 4.19 1.62
CA ILE A 166 8.43 3.46 1.83
C ILE A 166 7.32 4.43 2.21
N SER A 167 7.58 5.39 3.11
CA SER A 167 6.62 6.41 3.53
C SER A 167 6.19 7.31 2.37
N ALA A 168 7.14 7.73 1.53
CA ALA A 168 6.85 8.52 0.32
C ALA A 168 5.93 7.76 -0.64
N GLY A 169 6.24 6.48 -0.89
CA GLY A 169 5.40 5.60 -1.69
C GLY A 169 4.00 5.39 -1.12
N VAL A 170 3.89 5.19 0.20
CA VAL A 170 2.61 5.05 0.92
C VAL A 170 1.75 6.31 0.76
N ILE A 171 2.29 7.51 1.01
CA ILE A 171 1.50 8.75 0.82
C ILE A 171 1.05 8.88 -0.62
N LEU A 172 1.96 8.72 -1.58
CA LEU A 172 1.65 8.89 -2.99
C LEU A 172 0.55 7.92 -3.44
N TYR A 173 0.63 6.66 -3.05
CA TYR A 173 -0.37 5.65 -3.41
C TYR A 173 -1.71 5.87 -2.68
N PHE A 174 -1.71 5.94 -1.36
CA PHE A 174 -2.96 5.97 -0.59
C PHE A 174 -3.70 7.29 -0.70
N ALA A 175 -2.99 8.42 -0.80
CA ALA A 175 -3.63 9.71 -1.05
C ALA A 175 -4.08 9.83 -2.52
N GLY A 176 -3.24 9.38 -3.47
CA GLY A 176 -3.56 9.47 -4.89
C GLY A 176 -4.72 8.57 -5.34
N THR A 177 -4.97 7.47 -4.62
CA THR A 177 -6.07 6.53 -4.93
C THR A 177 -7.37 6.84 -4.18
N LEU A 178 -7.35 7.79 -3.24
CA LEU A 178 -8.52 8.08 -2.40
C LEU A 178 -9.74 8.54 -3.21
N MET A 179 -9.51 9.38 -4.24
CA MET A 179 -10.59 9.82 -5.14
C MET A 179 -11.18 8.68 -5.98
N VAL A 180 -10.36 7.70 -6.38
CA VAL A 180 -10.82 6.52 -7.12
C VAL A 180 -11.84 5.75 -6.27
N TYR A 181 -11.58 5.57 -4.97
CA TYR A 181 -12.47 4.84 -4.07
C TYR A 181 -13.74 5.60 -3.75
N LEU A 182 -13.68 6.92 -3.61
CA LEU A 182 -14.87 7.75 -3.36
C LEU A 182 -15.86 7.71 -4.53
N LEU A 183 -15.35 7.75 -5.77
CA LEU A 183 -16.19 7.82 -6.96
C LEU A 183 -16.72 6.45 -7.38
N GLU A 184 -16.07 5.35 -6.97
CA GLU A 184 -16.38 3.99 -7.37
C GLU A 184 -17.88 3.63 -7.23
N ASP A 185 -18.47 3.78 -6.04
CA ASP A 185 -19.87 3.39 -5.81
C ASP A 185 -20.86 4.27 -6.56
N SER A 186 -20.58 5.57 -6.68
CA SER A 186 -21.41 6.48 -7.47
C SER A 186 -21.45 6.10 -8.95
N MET A 187 -20.32 5.61 -9.50
CA MET A 187 -20.22 5.18 -10.90
C MET A 187 -20.84 3.81 -11.12
N TYR A 188 -20.71 2.89 -10.16
CA TYR A 188 -21.42 1.61 -10.19
C TYR A 188 -22.94 1.80 -10.13
N ALA A 189 -23.44 2.71 -9.28
CA ALA A 189 -24.86 3.05 -9.20
C ALA A 189 -25.40 3.60 -10.53
N GLN A 190 -24.58 4.35 -11.27
CA GLN A 190 -24.90 4.87 -12.60
C GLN A 190 -24.65 3.88 -13.75
N LYS A 191 -24.27 2.63 -13.45
CA LYS A 191 -23.93 1.57 -14.43
C LYS A 191 -22.80 1.96 -15.40
N GLN A 192 -21.88 2.82 -14.95
CA GLN A 192 -20.74 3.32 -15.73
C GLN A 192 -19.52 2.40 -15.61
N PHE A 193 -19.71 1.10 -15.87
CA PHE A 193 -18.70 0.07 -15.62
C PHE A 193 -17.39 0.27 -16.40
N GLN A 194 -17.46 0.78 -17.64
CA GLN A 194 -16.28 1.03 -18.46
C GLN A 194 -15.46 2.21 -17.91
N GLN A 195 -16.13 3.26 -17.44
CA GLN A 195 -15.49 4.44 -16.87
C GLN A 195 -14.79 4.10 -15.54
N VAL A 196 -15.33 3.16 -14.75
CA VAL A 196 -14.66 2.64 -13.55
C VAL A 196 -13.29 2.06 -13.90
N TRP A 197 -13.18 1.24 -14.95
CA TRP A 197 -11.88 0.70 -15.39
C TRP A 197 -10.87 1.80 -15.76
N ILE A 198 -11.33 2.81 -16.49
CA ILE A 198 -10.48 3.94 -16.89
C ILE A 198 -10.02 4.71 -15.65
N MET A 199 -10.88 4.95 -14.66
CA MET A 199 -10.51 5.61 -13.42
C MET A 199 -9.48 4.80 -12.61
N TYR A 200 -9.66 3.47 -12.56
CA TYR A 200 -8.74 2.55 -11.90
C TYR A 200 -7.35 2.48 -12.56
N SER A 201 -7.20 2.94 -13.81
CA SER A 201 -5.86 3.07 -14.43
C SER A 201 -4.92 3.96 -13.63
N ILE A 202 -5.46 5.01 -13.00
CA ILE A 202 -4.69 5.91 -12.11
C ILE A 202 -4.15 5.10 -10.92
N GLN A 203 -4.99 4.26 -10.30
CA GLN A 203 -4.55 3.38 -9.23
C GLN A 203 -3.45 2.42 -9.68
N PHE A 204 -3.59 1.79 -10.86
CA PHE A 204 -2.58 0.85 -11.36
C PHE A 204 -1.23 1.53 -11.59
N ILE A 205 -1.22 2.75 -12.13
CA ILE A 205 0.01 3.53 -12.33
C ILE A 205 0.63 3.90 -10.98
N LEU A 206 -0.16 4.41 -10.04
CA LEU A 206 0.33 4.75 -8.70
C LEU A 206 0.86 3.52 -7.97
N LEU A 207 0.25 2.36 -8.18
CA LEU A 207 0.71 1.10 -7.61
C LEU A 207 2.05 0.66 -8.19
N ILE A 208 2.24 0.77 -9.51
CA ILE A 208 3.53 0.51 -10.16
C ILE A 208 4.61 1.41 -9.57
N ILE A 209 4.33 2.71 -9.44
CA ILE A 209 5.26 3.66 -8.83
C ILE A 209 5.56 3.26 -7.38
N PHE A 210 4.54 2.91 -6.59
CA PHE A 210 4.72 2.46 -5.22
C PHE A 210 5.62 1.23 -5.14
N ASN A 211 5.41 0.23 -6.00
CA ASN A 211 6.27 -0.95 -6.07
C ASN A 211 7.71 -0.63 -6.46
N CYS A 212 7.95 0.39 -7.29
CA CYS A 212 9.29 0.91 -7.55
C CYS A 212 9.94 1.49 -6.28
N PHE A 213 9.20 2.28 -5.48
CA PHE A 213 9.69 2.78 -4.19
C PHE A 213 10.05 1.64 -3.24
N LEU A 214 9.19 0.63 -3.12
CA LEU A 214 9.42 -0.53 -2.27
C LEU A 214 10.66 -1.33 -2.70
N THR A 215 10.79 -1.56 -4.02
CA THR A 215 11.93 -2.26 -4.61
C THR A 215 13.24 -1.55 -4.29
N TYR A 216 13.27 -0.23 -4.51
CA TYR A 216 14.45 0.58 -4.24
C TYR A 216 14.79 0.64 -2.74
N ALA A 217 13.79 0.80 -1.88
CA ALA A 217 13.96 0.81 -0.43
C ALA A 217 14.55 -0.52 0.10
N LEU A 218 13.98 -1.66 -0.31
CA LEU A 218 14.45 -2.98 0.10
C LEU A 218 15.83 -3.34 -0.48
N TYR A 219 16.18 -2.78 -1.64
CA TYR A 219 17.51 -2.91 -2.20
C TYR A 219 18.56 -2.12 -1.42
N GLN A 220 18.27 -0.85 -1.09
CA GLN A 220 19.18 -0.01 -0.30
C GLN A 220 19.46 -0.54 1.10
N ALA A 221 18.50 -1.22 1.72
CA ALA A 221 18.64 -1.78 3.07
C ALA A 221 19.89 -2.67 3.22
N ARG A 222 20.34 -3.32 2.13
CA ARG A 222 21.59 -4.10 2.10
C ARG A 222 22.83 -3.20 2.19
N GLN A 223 22.86 -2.11 1.43
CA GLN A 223 24.03 -1.24 1.30
C GLN A 223 24.37 -0.55 2.63
N SER A 224 23.35 -0.06 3.34
CA SER A 224 23.52 0.58 4.65
C SER A 224 24.14 -0.35 5.70
N LYS A 225 23.78 -1.64 5.70
CA LYS A 225 24.33 -2.61 6.66
C LYS A 225 25.74 -3.08 6.29
N THR A 226 26.07 -3.14 5.00
CA THR A 226 27.42 -3.47 4.55
C THR A 226 28.41 -2.33 4.85
N GLU A 227 28.02 -1.06 4.67
CA GLU A 227 28.86 0.10 5.02
C GLU A 227 29.17 0.15 6.53
N ASN A 228 28.18 -0.09 7.40
CA ASN A 228 28.38 -0.10 8.86
C ASN A 228 29.22 -1.28 9.39
N ASN A 229 29.42 -2.33 8.59
CA ASN A 229 30.23 -3.51 8.96
C ASN A 229 31.67 -3.42 8.45
N LEU A 230 32.08 -2.33 7.80
CA LEU A 230 33.48 -2.09 7.46
C LEU A 230 34.21 -1.58 8.71
N PRO A 231 35.26 -2.29 9.18
CA PRO A 231 36.06 -1.83 10.31
C PRO A 231 36.90 -0.62 9.86
N GLY A 232 36.41 0.60 10.11
CA GLY A 232 37.19 1.78 9.73
C GLY A 232 36.53 3.17 9.77
N GLN A 233 35.43 3.38 10.49
CA GLN A 233 34.96 4.75 10.76
C GLN A 233 34.78 4.98 12.26
N ILE A 234 35.92 5.13 12.93
CA ILE A 234 36.05 6.06 14.06
C ILE A 234 36.34 7.42 13.40
N ILE A 235 35.37 8.33 13.44
CA ILE A 235 35.62 9.78 13.44
C ILE A 235 34.71 10.38 14.51
#